data_AF-A0A378BG82-F1
#
_entry.id   AF-A0A378BG82-F1
#
_cell.length_a   1.000
_cell.length_b   1.000
_cell.length_c   1.000
_cell.angle_alpha   90.00
_cell.angle_beta   90.00
_cell.angle_gamma   90.00
#
_symmetry.space_group_name_H-M   'P 1'
#
loop_
_entity.id
_entity.type
_entity.pdbx_description
1 polymer ?
#
loop_
_entity_poly.entity_id
_entity_poly.type
_entity_poly.pdbx_seq_one_letter_code
_entity_poly.pdbx_strand_id
1 'polypeptide(L)' 'MFPIENGIGVIESWDGEHPIADDYRIAYHRDHINAMKAAIFEDGAQVIGYLGWGLIDILSSQGDMRKRYGVVYVNREKP' A
#
# COMPACT_ATOMS: atom_id res chain seq x y z
N MET A 1 19.60 3.44 -5.52
CA MET A 1 18.45 2.50 -5.48
C MET A 1 17.18 3.31 -5.28
N PHE A 2 16.09 2.89 -5.91
CA PHE A 2 14.78 3.54 -5.79
C PHE A 2 13.72 2.43 -5.77
N PRO A 3 13.18 2.04 -4.60
CA PRO A 3 12.03 1.14 -4.53
C PRO A 3 10.82 1.79 -5.22
N ILE A 4 10.46 1.29 -6.39
CA ILE A 4 9.35 1.82 -7.20
C ILE A 4 7.99 1.22 -6.81
N GLU A 5 7.99 0.08 -6.11
CA GLU A 5 6.79 -0.58 -5.62
C GLU A 5 7.07 -1.17 -4.24
N ASN A 6 6.27 -0.75 -3.25
CA ASN A 6 6.13 -1.46 -1.98
C ASN A 6 4.74 -1.18 -1.41
N GLY A 7 3.98 -2.22 -1.14
CA GLY A 7 2.62 -2.12 -0.61
C GLY A 7 2.05 -3.51 -0.31
N ILE A 8 0.86 -3.54 0.27
CA ILE A 8 0.17 -4.78 0.66
C ILE A 8 -1.22 -4.85 0.05
N GLY A 9 -1.54 -6.02 -0.51
CA GLY A 9 -2.89 -6.36 -0.97
C GLY A 9 -3.64 -7.15 0.09
N VAL A 10 -4.79 -6.67 0.54
CA VAL A 10 -5.61 -7.31 1.58
C VAL A 10 -7.02 -7.59 1.08
N ILE A 11 -7.58 -8.74 1.42
CA ILE A 11 -8.97 -9.07 1.08
C ILE A 11 -9.88 -8.42 2.11
N GLU A 12 -10.65 -7.42 1.69
CA GLU A 12 -11.56 -6.68 2.54
C GLU A 12 -12.60 -5.92 1.69
N SER A 13 -13.63 -5.38 2.32
CA SER A 13 -14.68 -4.58 1.70
C SER A 13 -15.01 -3.37 2.57
N TRP A 14 -15.38 -2.26 1.92
CA TRP A 14 -15.98 -1.12 2.60
C TRP A 14 -17.41 -1.46 3.03
N ASP A 15 -17.86 -0.92 4.17
CA ASP A 15 -19.20 -1.18 4.73
C ASP A 15 -20.29 -0.26 4.16
N GLY A 16 -19.92 0.73 3.33
CA GLY A 16 -20.84 1.70 2.74
C GLY A 16 -21.13 2.92 3.61
N GLU A 17 -20.62 2.96 4.85
CA GLU A 17 -21.02 3.95 5.85
C GLU A 17 -19.82 4.61 6.54
N HIS A 18 -18.82 3.83 6.98
CA HIS A 18 -17.72 4.31 7.81
C HIS A 18 -16.40 4.34 7.04
N PRO A 19 -15.47 5.25 7.38
CA PRO A 19 -14.13 5.21 6.82
C PRO A 19 -13.46 3.85 7.04
N ILE A 20 -12.69 3.38 6.06
CA ILE A 20 -11.92 2.15 6.19
C ILE A 20 -10.81 2.36 7.22
N ALA A 21 -10.79 1.53 8.25
CA ALA A 21 -9.74 1.52 9.27
C ALA A 21 -8.48 0.79 8.76
N ASP A 22 -7.59 1.54 8.13
CA ASP A 22 -6.45 1.00 7.38
C ASP A 22 -5.14 0.88 8.21
N ASP A 23 -5.27 0.58 9.51
CA ASP A 23 -4.14 0.54 10.45
C ASP A 23 -3.08 -0.48 10.05
N TYR A 24 -3.48 -1.58 9.42
CA TYR A 24 -2.56 -2.62 8.98
C TYR A 24 -1.70 -2.16 7.77
N ARG A 25 -2.23 -1.35 6.84
CA ARG A 25 -1.44 -0.79 5.72
C ARG A 25 -0.53 0.33 6.22
N ILE A 26 -1.00 1.11 7.20
CA ILE A 26 -0.17 2.09 7.91
C ILE A 26 1.00 1.39 8.61
N ALA A 27 0.74 0.30 9.33
CA ALA A 27 1.79 -0.50 9.99
C ALA A 27 2.77 -1.07 8.97
N TYR A 28 2.25 -1.68 7.89
CA TYR A 28 3.07 -2.24 6.81
C TYR A 28 4.06 -1.22 6.24
N HIS A 29 3.58 -0.04 5.83
CA HIS A 29 4.47 0.99 5.28
C HIS A 29 5.43 1.55 6.33
N ARG A 30 4.98 1.75 7.56
CA ARG A 30 5.83 2.24 8.66
C ARG A 30 7.02 1.30 8.88
N ASP A 31 6.76 0.00 8.94
CA ASP A 31 7.79 -1.00 9.18
C ASP A 31 8.79 -1.08 8.02
N HIS A 32 8.31 -1.03 6.77
CA HIS A 32 9.18 -1.04 5.59
C HIS A 32 10.00 0.24 5.44
N ILE A 33 9.43 1.40 5.75
CA ILE A 33 10.16 2.67 5.74
C ILE A 33 11.23 2.69 6.84
N ASN A 34 10.94 2.12 8.02
CA ASN A 34 11.95 1.97 9.08
C ASN A 34 13.08 1.01 8.67
N ALA A 35 12.77 -0.09 8.00
CA ALA A 35 13.79 -1.00 7.46
C ALA A 35 14.64 -0.31 6.38
N MET A 36 14.01 0.45 5.47
CA MET A 36 14.71 1.25 4.47
C MET A 36 15.62 2.31 5.12
N LYS A 37 15.14 2.96 6.18
CA LYS A 37 15.93 3.89 6.98
C LYS A 37 17.16 3.19 7.57
N ALA A 38 17.02 2.03 8.19
CA ALA A 38 18.15 1.25 8.71
C ALA A 38 19.15 0.92 7.60
N ALA A 39 18.69 0.42 6.44
CA ALA A 39 19.56 0.13 5.31
C ALA A 39 20.35 1.37 4.81
N ILE A 40 19.75 2.56 4.85
CA ILE A 40 20.41 3.81 4.46
C ILE A 40 21.50 4.19 5.48
N PHE A 41 21.16 4.19 6.78
CA PHE A 41 22.00 4.78 7.82
C PHE A 41 22.97 3.81 8.49
N GLU A 42 22.65 2.53 8.54
CA GLU A 42 23.44 1.48 9.18
C GLU A 42 24.29 0.70 8.15
N ASP A 43 23.72 0.41 6.98
CA ASP A 43 24.38 -0.39 5.93
C ASP A 43 24.95 0.44 4.77
N GLY A 44 24.68 1.75 4.73
CA GLY A 44 25.19 2.67 3.71
C GLY A 44 24.51 2.56 2.34
N ALA A 45 23.31 1.99 2.26
CA ALA A 45 22.56 1.88 1.02
C ALA A 45 22.18 3.27 0.46
N GLN A 46 22.56 3.54 -0.79
CA GLN A 46 22.17 4.79 -1.46
C GLN A 46 20.74 4.69 -2.00
N VAL A 47 19.76 5.14 -1.22
CA VAL A 47 18.35 5.21 -1.62
C VAL A 47 17.96 6.67 -1.91
N ILE A 48 17.35 6.92 -3.06
CA ILE A 48 17.05 8.29 -3.56
C ILE A 48 15.54 8.61 -3.59
N GLY A 49 14.69 7.66 -3.21
CA GLY A 49 13.24 7.83 -3.15
C GLY A 49 12.53 6.51 -2.88
N TYR A 50 11.21 6.58 -2.71
CA TYR A 50 10.34 5.45 -2.42
C TYR A 50 8.95 5.74 -2.99
N LEU A 51 8.41 4.82 -3.79
CA LEU A 51 7.04 4.88 -4.29
C LEU A 51 6.22 3.74 -3.69
N GLY A 52 5.18 4.11 -2.95
CA GLY A 52 4.23 3.15 -2.40
C GLY A 52 3.35 2.58 -3.49
N TRP A 53 3.11 1.27 -3.43
CA TRP A 53 2.17 0.60 -4.32
C TRP A 53 0.75 0.67 -3.76
N GLY A 54 -0.16 1.01 -4.68
CA GLY A 54 -1.58 1.16 -4.47
C GLY A 54 -1.95 2.57 -4.04
N LEU A 55 -1.81 3.57 -4.93
CA LEU A 55 -2.40 4.89 -4.65
C LEU A 55 -3.92 4.79 -4.54
N ILE A 56 -4.53 4.09 -5.49
CA ILE A 56 -5.95 3.77 -5.53
C ILE A 56 -6.14 2.26 -5.63
N ASP A 57 -7.33 1.76 -5.31
CA ASP A 57 -7.67 0.36 -5.57
C ASP A 57 -7.71 0.05 -7.07
N ILE A 58 -6.92 -0.94 -7.50
CA ILE A 58 -6.80 -1.38 -8.89
C ILE A 58 -7.04 -2.89 -9.02
N LEU A 59 -7.25 -3.35 -10.26
CA LEU A 59 -7.37 -4.77 -10.57
C LEU A 59 -6.10 -5.52 -10.16
N SER A 60 -6.28 -6.65 -9.48
CA SER A 60 -5.18 -7.58 -9.26
C SER A 60 -4.67 -8.14 -10.58
N SER A 61 -3.50 -8.79 -10.57
CA SER A 61 -2.98 -9.50 -11.74
C SER A 61 -3.89 -10.63 -12.25
N GLN A 62 -4.87 -11.06 -11.44
CA GLN A 62 -5.91 -12.02 -11.83
C GLN A 62 -7.14 -11.36 -12.46
N GLY A 63 -7.15 -10.02 -12.60
CA GLY A 63 -8.26 -9.28 -13.16
C GLY A 63 -9.46 -9.12 -12.22
N ASP A 64 -9.31 -9.42 -10.93
CA ASP A 64 -10.35 -9.25 -9.92
C ASP A 64 -10.02 -8.16 -8.89
N MET A 65 -11.05 -7.76 -8.14
CA MET A 65 -11.01 -6.69 -7.13
C MET A 65 -11.18 -7.17 -5.69
N ARG A 66 -11.02 -8.47 -5.43
CA ARG A 66 -11.19 -9.01 -4.07
C ARG A 66 -10.14 -8.46 -3.13
N LYS A 67 -8.96 -8.12 -3.65
CA LYS A 67 -7.87 -7.48 -2.91
C LYS A 67 -7.91 -5.98 -3.11
N ARG A 68 -7.85 -5.25 -2.01
CA ARG A 68 -7.56 -3.83 -1.96
C ARG A 68 -6.05 -3.61 -1.83
N TYR A 69 -5.54 -2.67 -2.61
CA TYR A 69 -4.15 -2.22 -2.57
C TYR A 69 -4.05 -0.75 -2.20
N GLY A 70 -5.12 0.00 -2.48
CA GLY A 70 -5.19 1.44 -2.45
C GLY A 70 -5.16 2.02 -1.05
N VAL A 71 -4.36 3.07 -0.85
CA VAL A 71 -4.59 4.02 0.26
C VAL A 71 -5.85 4.86 0.04
N VAL A 72 -6.34 4.96 -1.20
CA VAL A 72 -7.64 5.54 -1.55
C VAL A 72 -8.58 4.44 -2.04
N TYR A 73 -9.74 4.33 -1.37
CA TYR A 73 -10.80 3.42 -1.78
C TYR A 73 -11.44 3.84 -3.10
N VAL A 74 -11.70 2.87 -3.98
CA VAL A 74 -12.47 3.08 -5.22
C VAL A 74 -13.81 2.35 -5.11
N ASN A 75 -14.89 3.11 -4.91
CA ASN A 75 -16.24 2.58 -5.02
C ASN A 75 -16.56 2.24 -6.48
N ARG A 76 -17.04 1.03 -6.72
CA ARG A 76 -17.32 0.47 -8.05
C ARG A 76 -18.79 0.11 -8.23
N GLU A 77 -19.59 0.25 -7.18
CA GLU A 77 -21.03 0.13 -7.29
C GLU A 77 -21.53 1.30 -8.15
N LYS A 78 -22.28 0.98 -9.20
CA LYS A 78 -22.98 2.00 -9.97
C LYS A 78 -24.14 2.52 -9.10
N PRO A 79 -24.48 3.83 -9.19
CA PRO A 79 -25.78 4.28 -8.71
C PRO A 79 -26.93 3.51 -9.36
#